data_AF-A0A1F7Z141-F1
#
_entry.id   AF-A0A1F7Z141-F1
#
_cell.length_a   1.000
_cell.length_b   1.000
_cell.length_c   1.000
_cell.angle_alpha   90.00
_cell.angle_beta   90.00
_cell.angle_gamma   90.00
#
_symmetry.space_group_name_H-M   'P 1'
#
loop_
_entity.id
_entity.type
_entity.pdbx_description
1 polymer ?
#
loop_
_entity_poly.entity_id
_entity_poly.type
_entity_poly.pdbx_seq_one_letter_code
_entity_poly.pdbx_strand_id
1 'polypeptide(L)' 'MKTNQMLHVVAFFLVLVGALNWGLIGLFGLNLVQVLGLPAGLAQTVYVLIGASAVYIALTHKGDCKTCMEVMKKWK' A
#
# COMPACT_ATOMS: atom_id res chain seq x y z
N MET A 1 -12.49 14.53 -5.43
CA MET A 1 -12.45 15.03 -4.02
C MET A 1 -11.02 14.94 -3.55
N LYS A 2 -10.52 15.96 -2.85
CA LYS A 2 -9.19 15.97 -2.25
C LYS A 2 -9.30 15.29 -0.89
N THR A 3 -8.48 14.27 -0.61
CA THR A 3 -8.55 13.54 0.66
C THR A 3 -7.44 13.94 1.63
N ASN A 4 -7.43 13.36 2.83
CA ASN A 4 -6.38 13.60 3.81
C ASN A 4 -5.03 13.11 3.28
N GLN A 5 -4.05 14.01 3.27
CA GLN A 5 -2.77 13.75 2.61
C GLN A 5 -1.98 12.61 3.25
N MET A 6 -2.06 12.45 4.57
CA MET A 6 -1.43 11.32 5.27
C MET A 6 -2.08 9.97 4.91
N LEU A 7 -3.42 9.92 4.79
CA LEU A 7 -4.14 8.70 4.42
C LEU A 7 -3.75 8.23 3.01
N HIS A 8 -3.63 9.18 2.07
CA HIS A 8 -3.16 8.86 0.72
C HIS A 8 -1.75 8.25 0.73
N VAL A 9 -0.82 8.84 1.48
CA VAL A 9 0.57 8.37 1.58
C VAL A 9 0.63 6.96 2.20
N VAL A 10 -0.05 6.74 3.33
CA VAL A 10 -0.08 5.43 4.00
C VAL A 10 -0.69 4.37 3.09
N ALA A 11 -1.84 4.66 2.47
CA ALA A 11 -2.48 3.75 1.53
C ALA A 11 -1.53 3.41 0.35
N PHE A 12 -0.83 4.41 -0.19
CA PHE A 12 0.08 4.22 -1.32
C PHE A 12 1.24 3.29 -0.96
N PHE A 13 1.85 3.47 0.21
CA PHE A 13 2.89 2.55 0.68
C PHE A 13 2.36 1.14 0.93
N LEU A 14 1.15 0.99 1.51
CA LEU A 14 0.54 -0.33 1.71
C LEU A 14 0.35 -1.07 0.37
N VAL A 15 -0.17 -0.38 -0.65
CA VAL A 15 -0.35 -0.95 -1.98
C VAL A 15 0.98 -1.31 -2.62
N LEU A 16 1.99 -0.45 -2.49
CA LEU A 16 3.32 -0.69 -3.04
C LEU A 16 3.97 -1.93 -2.42
N VAL A 17 3.92 -2.08 -1.09
CA VAL A 17 4.43 -3.25 -0.38
C VAL A 17 3.66 -4.51 -0.79
N GLY A 18 2.33 -4.42 -0.93
CA GLY A 18 1.51 -5.52 -1.41
C GLY A 18 1.85 -5.96 -2.83
N ALA A 19 2.00 -5.01 -3.75
CA ALA A 19 2.38 -5.27 -5.14
C ALA A 19 3.77 -5.91 -5.24
N LEU A 20 4.74 -5.44 -4.44
CA LEU A 20 6.05 -6.06 -4.34
C LEU A 20 5.95 -7.50 -3.82
N ASN A 21 5.20 -7.76 -2.74
CA ASN A 21 5.03 -9.13 -2.24
C ASN A 21 4.41 -10.07 -3.30
N TRP A 22 3.38 -9.62 -4.02
CA TRP A 22 2.78 -10.42 -5.10
C TRP A 22 3.76 -10.65 -6.26
N GLY A 23 4.59 -9.65 -6.60
CA GLY A 23 5.66 -9.78 -7.58
C GLY A 23 6.73 -10.80 -7.16
N LEU A 24 7.16 -10.79 -5.89
CA LEU A 24 8.13 -11.75 -5.36
C LEU A 24 7.58 -13.18 -5.36
N ILE A 25 6.30 -13.35 -5.01
CA ILE A 25 5.63 -14.65 -5.08
C ILE A 25 5.58 -15.15 -6.52
N GLY A 26 5.21 -14.29 -7.49
CA GLY A 26 5.10 -14.67 -8.89
C GLY A 26 6.43 -14.97 -9.58
N LEU A 27 7.50 -14.23 -9.25
CA LEU A 27 8.81 -14.38 -9.90
C LEU A 27 9.71 -15.43 -9.24
N PHE A 28 9.67 -15.53 -7.90
CA PHE A 28 10.63 -16.30 -7.13
C PHE A 28 9.97 -17.31 -6.18
N GLY A 29 8.63 -17.36 -6.10
CA GLY A 29 7.92 -18.17 -5.11
C GLY A 29 8.12 -17.68 -3.66
N LEU A 30 8.72 -16.50 -3.48
CA LEU A 30 9.06 -15.95 -2.16
C LEU A 30 7.89 -15.14 -1.62
N ASN A 31 7.32 -15.59 -0.50
CA ASN A 31 6.26 -14.88 0.20
C ASN A 31 6.84 -14.09 1.39
N LEU A 32 6.98 -12.77 1.26
CA LEU A 32 7.52 -11.90 2.31
C LEU A 32 6.73 -12.01 3.61
N VAL A 33 5.40 -12.17 3.52
CA VAL A 33 4.54 -12.30 4.71
C VAL A 33 4.84 -13.59 5.48
N GLN A 34 5.12 -14.69 4.77
CA GLN A 34 5.53 -15.94 5.39
C GLN A 34 6.97 -15.88 5.93
N VAL A 35 7.89 -15.26 5.19
CA VAL A 35 9.30 -15.10 5.61
C VAL A 35 9.42 -14.25 6.87
N LEU A 36 8.54 -13.26 7.05
CA LEU A 36 8.46 -12.45 8.27
C LEU A 36 7.80 -13.19 9.45
N GLY A 37 7.37 -14.45 9.27
CA GLY A 37 6.83 -15.28 10.34
C GLY A 37 5.49 -14.80 10.91
N LEU A 38 4.69 -14.04 10.13
CA LEU A 38 3.40 -13.56 10.62
C LEU A 38 2.44 -14.74 10.86
N PRO A 39 1.71 -14.78 12.00
CA PRO A 39 0.68 -15.77 12.22
C PRO A 39 -0.42 -15.64 11.15
N ALA A 40 -1.02 -16.78 10.75
CA ALA A 40 -1.92 -16.86 9.60
C ALA A 40 -3.08 -15.84 9.61
N GLY A 41 -3.66 -15.57 10.78
CA GLY A 41 -4.73 -14.56 10.93
C GLY A 41 -4.26 -13.11 10.71
N LEU A 42 -3.00 -12.81 11.05
CA LEU A 42 -2.41 -11.49 10.84
C LEU A 42 -2.07 -11.27 9.37
N ALA A 43 -1.57 -12.30 8.68
CA ALA A 43 -1.31 -12.27 7.24
C ALA A 43 -2.57 -11.93 6.42
N GLN A 44 -3.69 -12.57 6.76
CA GLN A 44 -4.98 -12.30 6.10
C GLN A 44 -5.45 -10.87 6.32
N THR A 45 -5.28 -10.34 7.53
CA THR A 45 -5.60 -8.93 7.85
C THR A 45 -4.79 -7.96 6.99
N VAL A 46 -3.49 -8.23 6.83
CA VAL A 46 -2.60 -7.41 5.97
C VAL A 46 -3.07 -7.43 4.52
N TYR A 47 -3.46 -8.59 3.97
CA TYR A 47 -3.98 -8.65 2.61
C TYR A 47 -5.29 -7.88 2.41
N VAL A 48 -6.19 -7.92 3.39
CA VAL A 48 -7.42 -7.11 3.36
C VAL A 48 -7.09 -5.62 3.38
N LEU A 49 -6.13 -5.19 4.21
CA LEU A 49 -5.70 -3.78 4.27
C LEU A 49 -5.05 -3.30 2.96
N ILE A 50 -4.24 -4.15 2.32
CA ILE A 50 -3.65 -3.86 1.00
C ILE A 50 -4.78 -3.69 -0.05
N GLY A 51 -5.74 -4.61 -0.08
CA GLY A 51 -6.87 -4.55 -1.01
C GLY A 51 -7.74 -3.32 -0.81
N ALA A 52 -8.08 -3.00 0.45
CA ALA A 52 -8.83 -1.79 0.79
C ALA A 52 -8.07 -0.50 0.40
N SER A 53 -6.74 -0.48 0.61
CA SER A 53 -5.89 0.64 0.22
C SER A 53 -5.83 0.81 -1.31
N ALA A 54 -5.79 -0.29 -2.07
CA ALA A 54 -5.81 -0.25 -3.53
C ALA A 54 -7.11 0.36 -4.06
N VAL A 55 -8.26 -0.07 -3.53
CA VAL A 55 -9.56 0.50 -3.88
C VAL A 55 -9.62 1.98 -3.51
N TYR A 56 -9.17 2.36 -2.31
CA TYR A 56 -9.14 3.75 -1.87
C TYR A 56 -8.35 4.64 -2.82
N ILE A 57 -7.13 4.23 -3.21
CA ILE A 57 -6.32 4.98 -4.16
C ILE A 57 -6.97 5.02 -5.53
N ALA A 58 -7.48 3.91 -6.04
CA ALA A 58 -8.12 3.87 -7.36
C ALA A 58 -9.27 4.89 -7.47
N LEU A 59 -10.05 5.05 -6.40
CA LEU A 59 -11.17 6.00 -6.36
C LEU A 59 -10.73 7.46 -6.15
N THR A 60 -9.61 7.70 -5.45
CA THR A 60 -9.19 9.04 -5.03
C THR A 60 -8.03 9.61 -5.87
N HIS A 61 -7.35 8.77 -6.65
CA HIS A 61 -6.08 9.10 -7.33
C HIS A 61 -6.16 10.38 -8.17
N LYS A 62 -7.23 10.59 -8.94
CA LYS A 62 -7.35 11.79 -9.80
C LYS A 62 -7.28 13.10 -9.00
N GLY A 63 -7.80 13.12 -7.77
CA GLY A 63 -7.77 14.30 -6.90
C GLY A 63 -6.47 14.46 -6.11
N ASP A 64 -5.77 13.34 -5.87
CA ASP A 64 -4.62 13.28 -4.95
C ASP A 64 -3.31 12.87 -5.65
N CYS A 65 -3.26 12.80 -6.98
CA CYS A 65 -2.11 12.33 -7.77
C CYS A 65 -0.79 13.05 -7.44
N LYS A 66 -0.85 14.32 -7.04
CA LYS A 66 0.34 15.12 -6.66
C LYS A 66 0.63 15.12 -5.15
N THR A 67 -0.22 14.49 -4.34
CA THR A 67 -0.15 14.57 -2.86
C THR A 67 1.17 14.03 -2.31
N CYS A 68 1.72 12.93 -2.85
CA CYS A 68 3.01 12.40 -2.40
C CYS A 68 4.16 13.40 -2.57
N MET A 69 4.19 14.13 -3.70
CA MET A 69 5.22 15.12 -3.97
C MET A 69 5.08 16.35 -3.05
N GLU A 70 3.85 16.81 -2.83
CA GLU A 70 3.58 17.97 -1.97
C GLU A 70 3.92 17.69 -0.50
N VAL A 71 3.64 16.48 -0.01
CA VAL A 71 4.05 16.07 1.34
C VAL A 71 5.57 16.07 1.46
N MET A 72 6.31 15.52 0.50
CA MET A 72 7.78 15.48 0.55
C MET A 72 8.42 16.86 0.50
N LYS A 73 7.87 17.82 -0.25
CA LYS A 73 8.36 19.20 -0.25
C LYS A 73 8.23 19.88 1.11
N LYS A 74 7.14 19.60 1.84
CA LYS A 74 6.90 20.18 3.16
C LYS A 74 7.93 19.72 4.21
N TRP A 75 8.54 18.56 4.01
CA TRP A 75 9.51 17.95 4.93
C TRP A 75 10.97 18.26 4.54
N LYS A 76 11.18 19.10 3.53
CA LYS A 76 12.48 19.57 3.07
C LYS A 76 12.73 20.99 3.58
#